data_AF-A0A2H5WYD6-F1
#
_entry.id   AF-A0A2H5WYD6-F1
#
_cell.length_a   1.000
_cell.length_b   1.000
_cell.length_c   1.000
_cell.angle_alpha   90.00
_cell.angle_beta   90.00
_cell.angle_gamma   90.00
#
_symmetry.space_group_name_H-M   'P 1'
#
loop_
_entity.id
_entity.type
_entity.pdbx_description
1 polymer ?
#
loop_
_entity_poly.entity_id
_entity_poly.type
_entity_poly.pdbx_seq_one_letter_code
_entity_poly.pdbx_strand_id
1 'polypeptide(L)' 'MIKGEIAPRPVLIIHGTRDDLITPRHAERLYQAAGEPRALWWAEGSEHAQARFDHPDTFYPLVVNFFLEAIGQPNHPK' A
#
# COMPACT_ATOMS: atom_id res chain seq x y z
N MET A 1 15.17 -7.92 23.03
CA MET A 1 15.17 -8.72 21.80
C MET A 1 14.02 -8.22 20.93
N ILE A 2 14.25 -7.22 20.08
CA ILE A 2 13.21 -6.72 19.17
C ILE A 2 13.16 -7.71 17.99
N LYS A 3 12.21 -8.65 18.01
CA LYS A 3 11.83 -9.36 16.79
C LYS A 3 11.30 -8.31 15.81
N GLY A 4 11.83 -8.30 14.59
CA GLY A 4 11.44 -7.40 13.50
C GLY A 4 10.04 -7.67 12.97
N GLU A 5 9.03 -7.53 13.82
CA GLU A 5 7.62 -7.66 13.49
C GLU A 5 7.05 -6.25 13.25
N ILE A 6 6.43 -6.05 12.09
CA ILE A 6 5.83 -4.76 11.72
C ILE A 6 4.53 -4.53 12.51
N ALA A 7 3.71 -5.58 12.64
CA ALA A 7 2.48 -5.57 13.42
C ALA A 7 2.76 -5.16 14.89
N PRO A 8 1.83 -4.43 15.54
CA PRO A 8 0.50 -4.04 15.08
C PRO A 8 0.47 -2.70 14.31
N ARG A 9 1.60 -2.21 13.78
CA ARG A 9 1.59 -0.95 12.99
C ARG A 9 0.85 -1.20 11.67
N PRO A 10 -0.09 -0.32 11.26
CA PRO A 10 -0.76 -0.43 9.97
C PRO A 10 0.22 -0.50 8.81
N VAL A 11 -0.08 -1.34 7.81
CA VAL A 11 0.71 -1.49 6.57
C VAL A 11 -0.19 -1.35 5.36
N LEU A 12 0.19 -0.50 4.41
CA LEU A 12 -0.38 -0.42 3.08
C LEU A 12 0.66 -0.86 2.05
N ILE A 13 0.30 -1.82 1.21
CA ILE A 13 1.08 -2.26 0.05
C ILE A 13 0.40 -1.71 -1.20
N ILE A 14 1.15 -1.05 -2.07
CA ILE A 14 0.69 -0.54 -3.37
C ILE A 14 1.56 -1.19 -4.43
N HIS A 15 0.96 -1.83 -5.43
CA HIS A 15 1.73 -2.56 -6.44
C HIS A 15 1.08 -2.51 -7.83
N GLY A 16 1.87 -2.29 -8.88
CA GLY A 16 1.41 -2.25 -10.26
C GLY A 16 1.23 -3.66 -10.86
N THR A 17 0.12 -3.92 -11.56
CA THR A 17 -0.15 -5.26 -12.12
C THR A 17 0.74 -5.61 -13.30
N ARG A 18 1.44 -4.61 -13.89
CA ARG A 18 2.39 -4.76 -15.01
C ARG A 18 3.83 -4.46 -14.60
N ASP A 19 4.15 -4.53 -13.31
CA ASP A 19 5.53 -4.42 -12.85
C ASP A 19 6.31 -5.71 -13.17
N ASP A 20 7.03 -5.71 -14.29
CA ASP A 20 7.87 -6.83 -14.71
C ASP A 20 9.25 -6.85 -14.01
N LEU A 21 9.63 -5.77 -13.33
CA LEU A 21 10.89 -5.69 -12.57
C LEU A 21 10.73 -6.34 -11.19
N ILE A 22 9.66 -5.97 -10.48
CA ILE A 22 9.26 -6.52 -9.19
C ILE A 22 7.86 -7.10 -9.38
N THR A 23 7.78 -8.37 -9.78
CA THR A 23 6.50 -9.00 -10.13
C THR A 23 5.42 -8.89 -9.03
N PRO A 24 4.13 -8.81 -9.38
CA PRO A 24 3.00 -8.76 -8.43
C PRO A 24 3.05 -9.81 -7.31
N ARG A 25 3.62 -10.99 -7.59
CA ARG A 25 3.83 -12.05 -6.60
C ARG A 25 4.58 -11.58 -5.34
N HIS A 26 5.45 -10.58 -5.43
CA HIS A 26 6.11 -10.02 -4.25
C HIS A 26 5.14 -9.29 -3.32
N ALA A 27 4.21 -8.51 -3.86
CA ALA A 27 3.19 -7.84 -3.06
C ALA A 27 2.23 -8.85 -2.40
N GLU A 28 1.84 -9.92 -3.11
CA GLU A 28 1.04 -11.00 -2.53
C GLU A 28 1.76 -11.65 -1.33
N ARG A 29 3.05 -11.98 -1.48
CA ARG A 29 3.86 -12.57 -0.40
C ARG A 29 3.98 -11.65 0.81
N LEU A 30 4.19 -10.35 0.57
CA LEU A 30 4.26 -9.36 1.64
C LEU A 30 2.91 -9.21 2.35
N TYR A 31 1.81 -9.16 1.60
CA TYR A 31 0.47 -9.06 2.17
C TYR A 31 0.12 -10.29 3.02
N GLN A 32 0.43 -11.50 2.55
CA GLN A 32 0.22 -12.73 3.32
C GLN A 32 1.08 -12.81 4.58
N ALA A 33 2.29 -12.24 4.54
CA ALA A 33 3.21 -12.22 5.69
C ALA A 33 2.91 -11.11 6.70
N ALA A 34 2.17 -10.07 6.30
CA ALA A 34 1.84 -8.94 7.17
C ALA A 34 0.78 -9.33 8.22
N GLY A 35 0.99 -8.92 9.47
CA GLY A 35 -0.06 -8.96 10.50
C GLY A 35 -1.09 -7.84 10.31
N GLU A 36 -2.15 -7.86 11.10
CA GLU A 36 -3.17 -6.79 11.06
C GLU A 36 -2.75 -5.53 11.84
N PRO A 37 -3.21 -4.34 11.42
CA PRO A 37 -4.04 -4.08 10.24
C PRO A 37 -3.20 -3.98 8.95
N ARG A 38 -3.62 -4.67 7.88
CA ARG A 38 -2.96 -4.60 6.56
C ARG A 38 -3.92 -4.31 5.41
N ALA A 39 -3.44 -3.57 4.42
CA ALA A 39 -4.13 -3.28 3.18
C ALA A 39 -3.23 -3.51 1.96
N LEU A 40 -3.84 -3.87 0.84
CA LEU A 40 -3.19 -4.03 -0.46
C LEU A 40 -4.04 -3.36 -1.53
N TRP A 41 -3.43 -2.51 -2.34
CA TRP A 41 -4.05 -1.92 -3.52
C TRP A 41 -3.26 -2.27 -4.78
N TRP A 42 -3.96 -2.80 -5.77
CA TRP A 42 -3.42 -3.11 -7.09
C TRP A 42 -3.65 -1.91 -8.01
N ALA A 43 -2.55 -1.31 -8.48
CA ALA A 43 -2.58 -0.28 -9.50
C ALA A 43 -2.68 -0.97 -10.87
N GLU A 44 -3.91 -1.16 -11.33
CA GLU A 44 -4.19 -1.89 -12.57
C GLU A 44 -3.50 -1.23 -13.77
N GLY A 45 -2.78 -2.01 -14.56
CA GLY A 45 -2.06 -1.54 -15.74
C GLY A 45 -0.75 -0.79 -15.45
N SER A 46 -0.41 -0.49 -14.19
CA SER A 46 0.80 0.26 -13.87
C SER A 46 2.06 -0.61 -13.89
N GLU A 47 3.13 -0.05 -14.44
CA GLU A 47 4.49 -0.58 -14.34
C GLU A 47 5.20 -0.13 -13.05
N HIS A 48 6.49 -0.45 -12.91
CA HIS A 48 7.28 -0.13 -11.73
C HIS A 48 7.21 1.35 -11.35
N ALA A 49 6.70 1.61 -10.14
CA ALA A 49 6.50 2.93 -9.56
C ALA A 49 5.59 3.89 -10.37
N GLN A 50 4.86 3.41 -11.38
CA GLN A 50 4.03 4.29 -12.25
C GLN A 50 2.65 4.63 -11.66
N ALA A 51 2.19 3.93 -10.63
CA ALA A 51 0.86 4.10 -10.04
C ALA A 51 0.48 5.56 -9.71
N ARG A 52 1.45 6.38 -9.27
CA ARG A 52 1.25 7.81 -8.95
C ARG A 52 0.99 8.70 -10.17
N PHE A 53 1.39 8.24 -11.35
CA PHE A 53 1.21 8.94 -12.62
C PHE A 53 -0.01 8.40 -13.39
N ASP A 54 -0.22 7.08 -13.35
CA ASP A 54 -1.33 6.43 -14.05
C ASP A 54 -2.68 6.64 -13.34
N HIS A 55 -2.65 6.67 -12.00
CA HIS A 55 -3.83 6.73 -11.14
C HIS A 55 -3.73 7.85 -10.09
N PRO A 56 -3.42 9.11 -10.46
CA PRO A 56 -3.16 10.17 -9.49
C PRO A 56 -4.37 10.42 -8.58
N ASP A 57 -5.58 10.36 -9.13
CA ASP A 57 -6.84 10.58 -8.41
C ASP A 57 -7.17 9.47 -7.39
N THR A 58 -6.48 8.33 -7.46
CA THR A 58 -6.60 7.24 -6.47
C THR A 58 -5.38 7.17 -5.56
N PHE A 59 -4.17 7.25 -6.12
CA PHE A 59 -2.92 7.07 -5.41
C PHE A 59 -2.75 8.08 -4.27
N TYR A 60 -2.91 9.37 -4.54
CA TYR A 60 -2.68 10.40 -3.52
C TYR A 60 -3.72 10.36 -2.40
N PRO A 61 -5.04 10.30 -2.68
CA PRO A 61 -6.04 10.15 -1.62
C PRO A 61 -5.84 8.88 -0.80
N LEU A 62 -5.52 7.75 -1.43
CA LEU A 62 -5.26 6.49 -0.74
C LEU A 62 -4.12 6.61 0.27
N VAL A 63 -2.97 7.15 -0.15
CA VAL A 63 -1.79 7.31 0.72
C VAL A 63 -2.07 8.28 1.86
N VAL A 64 -2.71 9.42 1.57
CA VAL A 64 -3.04 10.43 2.60
C VAL A 64 -4.01 9.85 3.62
N ASN A 65 -5.11 9.24 3.18
CA ASN A 65 -6.10 8.66 4.07
C ASN A 65 -5.50 7.55 4.93
N PHE A 66 -4.68 6.67 4.35
CA PHE A 66 -3.97 5.64 5.11
C PHE A 66 -3.14 6.24 6.25
N PHE A 67 -2.36 7.31 5.98
CA PHE A 67 -1.57 7.94 7.03
C PHE A 67 -2.43 8.63 8.09
N LEU A 68 -3.48 9.35 7.69
CA LEU A 68 -4.40 9.99 8.63
C LEU A 68 -5.05 8.97 9.57
N GLU A 69 -5.56 7.87 9.01
CA GLU A 69 -6.13 6.76 9.78
C GLU A 69 -5.09 6.12 10.70
N ALA A 70 -3.88 5.86 10.20
CA ALA A 70 -2.82 5.21 10.97
C ALA A 70 -2.34 6.04 12.19
N ILE A 71 -2.48 7.37 12.13
CA ILE A 71 -2.14 8.27 13.25
C ILE A 71 -3.36 8.71 14.07
N GLY A 72 -4.55 8.17 13.79
CA GLY A 72 -5.78 8.47 14.51
C GLY A 72 -6.36 9.86 14.23
N GLN A 73 -6.02 10.49 13.10
CA GLN A 73 -6.63 11.74 12.66
C GLN A 73 -7.89 11.44 11.82
N PRO A 74 -8.96 12.25 11.96
CA PRO A 74 -10.15 12.08 11.13
C PRO A 74 -9.81 12.30 9.66
N ASN A 75 -10.28 11.39 8.79
CA ASN A 75 -10.22 11.58 7.33
C ASN A 75 -10.90 12.90 6.97
N HIS A 76 -10.21 13.75 6.18
CA HIS A 76 -10.80 14.94 5.60
C HIS A 76 -11.37 14.59 4.22
N PRO A 77 -12.69 14.39 4.06
CA PRO A 77 -13.26 14.26 2.73
C PRO A 77 -13.03 15.57 1.97
N LYS A 78 -12.47 15.47 0.77
CA LYS A 78 -12.58 16.53 -0.24
C LYS A 78 -13.90 16.36 -0.99
#